data_AF-A0A447PDT1-F1
#
_entry.id   AF-A0A447PDT1-F1
#
_cell.length_a   1.000
_cell.length_b   1.000
_cell.length_c   1.000
_cell.angle_alpha   90.00
_cell.angle_beta   90.00
_cell.angle_gamma   90.00
#
_symmetry.space_group_name_H-M   'P 1'
#
loop_
_entity.id
_entity.type
_entity.pdbx_description
1 polymer ?
#
loop_
_entity_poly.entity_id
_entity_poly.type
_entity_poly.pdbx_seq_one_letter_code
_entity_poly.pdbx_strand_id
1 'polypeptide(L)'
;MKVKVLSLLVPALLVAGAANAAEIYNKDGNKLDLFGKVDGLHYFSDDKGNDGDQTYMRIGFKGETQVNDQLTGYGQWEYQIQGNQTEGSNDSWTRVAFAGLKFADAGSFDYGRNYGVTYDVTSWTDVLPEFGGDTYGADNFMQQRGNGYATYRNTDFFGLVDGLDFALQYQG
;
A
#
# COMPACT_ATOMS: atom_id res chain seq x y z
N MET A 1 -37.64 3.26 7.41
CA MET A 1 -36.82 4.36 6.86
C MET A 1 -36.14 5.12 7.99
N LYS A 2 -34.80 5.03 8.04
CA LYS A 2 -33.80 6.00 8.54
C LYS A 2 -32.54 5.23 8.97
N VAL A 3 -31.88 4.61 7.98
CA VAL A 3 -30.45 4.29 8.08
C VAL A 3 -29.75 5.63 7.81
N LYS A 4 -29.47 6.37 8.88
CA LYS A 4 -28.70 7.61 8.78
C LYS A 4 -27.23 7.21 8.66
N VAL A 5 -26.72 7.27 7.44
CA VAL A 5 -25.40 7.81 7.08
C VAL A 5 -24.31 7.55 8.12
N LEU A 6 -23.58 6.45 7.95
CA LEU A 6 -22.18 6.38 8.34
C LEU A 6 -21.33 5.98 7.15
N SER A 7 -21.53 6.71 6.05
CA SER A 7 -20.55 6.87 4.99
C SER A 7 -19.51 7.89 5.47
N LEU A 8 -18.70 7.52 6.45
CA LEU A 8 -17.49 8.28 6.78
C LEU A 8 -16.44 7.88 5.74
N LEU A 9 -16.49 8.64 4.64
CA LEU A 9 -15.34 9.16 3.91
C LEU A 9 -13.99 8.71 4.50
N VAL A 10 -13.39 7.71 3.88
CA VAL A 10 -11.93 7.51 3.89
C VAL A 10 -11.42 7.91 2.50
N PRO A 11 -11.31 9.22 2.17
CA PRO A 11 -10.46 9.64 1.08
C PRO A 11 -9.01 9.68 1.55
N ALA A 12 -8.09 9.48 0.60
CA ALA A 12 -6.63 9.51 0.74
C ALA A 12 -5.95 8.25 1.32
N LEU A 13 -6.31 7.07 0.82
CA LEU A 13 -5.27 6.16 0.36
C LEU A 13 -5.16 6.41 -1.15
N LEU A 14 -4.06 7.02 -1.60
CA LEU A 14 -3.73 7.13 -3.02
C LEU A 14 -3.64 5.71 -3.59
N VAL A 15 -4.75 5.19 -4.11
CA VAL A 15 -4.81 3.94 -4.84
C VAL A 15 -4.29 4.21 -6.24
N ALA A 16 -2.96 4.30 -6.36
CA ALA A 16 -2.30 4.16 -7.65
C ALA A 16 -2.34 2.67 -8.03
N GLY A 17 -3.13 2.35 -9.06
CA GLY A 17 -3.26 1.01 -9.64
C GLY A 17 -4.57 0.32 -9.26
N ALA A 18 -5.37 -0.03 -10.26
CA ALA A 18 -6.70 -0.63 -10.15
C ALA A 18 -6.71 -2.03 -9.50
N ALA A 19 -6.44 -2.12 -8.20
CA ALA A 19 -6.75 -3.30 -7.40
C ALA A 19 -8.21 -3.18 -6.94
N ASN A 20 -9.11 -3.91 -7.60
CA ASN A 20 -10.47 -4.12 -7.08
C ASN A 20 -10.34 -4.90 -5.77
N ALA A 21 -10.29 -4.19 -4.65
CA ALA A 21 -10.37 -4.82 -3.34
C ALA A 21 -11.79 -5.36 -3.14
N ALA A 22 -11.89 -6.61 -2.69
CA ALA A 22 -13.16 -7.24 -2.34
C ALA A 22 -13.25 -7.32 -0.81
N GLU A 23 -14.25 -6.66 -0.23
CA GLU A 23 -14.60 -6.85 1.18
C GLU A 23 -15.13 -8.29 1.35
N ILE A 24 -14.36 -9.13 2.02
CA ILE A 24 -14.71 -10.55 2.24
C ILE A 24 -15.20 -10.82 3.66
N TYR A 25 -14.98 -9.87 4.56
CA TYR A 25 -15.45 -9.95 5.94
C TYR A 25 -15.77 -8.55 6.47
N ASN A 26 -16.93 -8.41 7.09
CA ASN A 26 -17.35 -7.19 7.78
C ASN A 26 -18.31 -7.55 8.90
N LYS A 27 -17.78 -7.65 10.12
CA LYS A 27 -18.56 -8.05 11.29
C LYS A 27 -17.92 -7.53 12.57
N ASP A 28 -18.76 -7.10 13.51
CA ASP A 28 -18.38 -6.70 14.87
C ASP A 28 -17.24 -5.65 14.90
N GLY A 29 -17.32 -4.64 14.02
CA GLY A 29 -16.32 -3.57 13.91
C GLY A 29 -15.02 -3.98 13.22
N ASN A 30 -14.92 -5.21 12.71
CA ASN A 30 -13.77 -5.70 11.97
C ASN A 30 -14.10 -5.81 10.48
N LYS A 31 -13.19 -5.33 9.64
CA LYS A 31 -13.27 -5.44 8.18
C LYS A 31 -12.02 -6.11 7.63
N LEU A 32 -12.18 -6.93 6.61
CA LEU A 32 -11.08 -7.53 5.86
C LEU A 32 -11.37 -7.46 4.37
N ASP A 33 -10.50 -6.73 3.69
CA ASP A 33 -10.46 -6.65 2.24
C ASP A 33 -9.36 -7.56 1.72
N LEU A 34 -9.71 -8.43 0.78
CA LEU A 34 -8.76 -9.19 -0.01
C LEU A 34 -8.60 -8.50 -1.37
N PHE A 35 -7.38 -8.24 -1.77
CA PHE A 35 -7.09 -7.57 -3.03
C PHE A 35 -5.94 -8.25 -3.77
N GLY A 36 -5.84 -7.98 -5.06
CA GLY A 36 -4.76 -8.51 -5.88
C GLY A 36 -4.95 -8.18 -7.35
N LYS A 37 -4.01 -8.67 -8.16
CA LYS A 37 -4.07 -8.68 -9.61
C LYS A 37 -3.28 -9.84 -10.19
N VAL A 38 -3.63 -10.23 -11.41
CA VAL A 38 -2.83 -11.10 -12.26
C VAL A 38 -2.50 -10.29 -13.51
N ASP A 39 -1.22 -10.20 -13.84
CA ASP A 39 -0.71 -9.36 -14.92
C ASP A 39 -0.03 -10.25 -15.96
N GLY A 40 -0.73 -10.50 -17.07
CA GLY A 40 -0.21 -11.27 -18.20
C GLY A 40 0.64 -10.36 -19.08
N LEU A 41 1.95 -10.38 -18.86
CA LEU A 41 2.88 -9.39 -19.37
C LEU A 41 3.97 -10.04 -20.23
N HIS A 42 4.25 -9.45 -21.39
CA HIS A 42 5.35 -9.87 -22.26
C HIS A 42 6.11 -8.64 -22.72
N TYR A 43 7.43 -8.66 -22.55
CA TYR A 43 8.31 -7.60 -23.03
C TYR A 43 8.90 -7.99 -24.38
N PHE A 44 8.95 -7.01 -25.28
CA PHE A 44 9.66 -7.10 -26.55
C PHE A 44 10.84 -6.14 -26.51
N SER A 45 12.07 -6.68 -26.48
CA SER A 45 13.29 -5.89 -26.33
C SER A 45 14.46 -6.49 -27.09
N ASP A 46 15.33 -5.64 -27.65
CA ASP A 46 16.62 -6.10 -28.20
C ASP A 46 17.56 -6.60 -27.10
N ASP A 47 17.37 -6.15 -25.86
CA ASP A 47 18.07 -6.68 -24.69
C ASP A 47 17.41 -7.98 -24.24
N LYS A 48 18.09 -9.10 -24.55
CA LYS A 48 17.64 -10.46 -24.23
C LYS A 48 17.48 -10.73 -22.73
N GLY A 49 18.06 -9.91 -21.85
CA GLY A 49 17.83 -10.03 -20.41
C GLY A 49 16.45 -9.56 -19.97
N ASN A 50 15.81 -8.70 -20.78
CA ASN A 50 14.52 -8.09 -20.48
C ASN A 50 13.41 -8.62 -21.40
N ASP A 51 13.74 -9.15 -22.58
CA ASP A 51 12.81 -9.75 -23.53
C ASP A 51 12.17 -11.04 -23.00
N GLY A 52 10.89 -11.24 -23.32
CA GLY A 52 10.15 -12.47 -23.02
C GLY A 52 9.01 -12.31 -22.02
N ASP A 53 8.59 -13.45 -21.45
CA ASP A 53 7.50 -13.50 -20.48
C ASP A 53 7.88 -12.82 -19.16
N GLN A 54 7.04 -11.90 -18.72
CA GLN A 54 7.16 -11.14 -17.47
C GLN A 54 5.91 -11.30 -16.60
N THR A 55 5.07 -12.31 -16.87
CA THR A 55 3.85 -12.56 -16.13
C THR A 55 4.09 -12.62 -14.63
N TYR A 56 3.28 -11.90 -13.87
CA TYR A 56 3.33 -11.91 -12.40
C TYR A 56 1.94 -11.75 -11.80
N MET A 57 1.83 -12.03 -10.51
CA MET A 57 0.63 -11.74 -9.75
C MET A 57 0.96 -11.10 -8.41
N ARG A 58 0.00 -10.34 -7.89
CA ARG A 58 0.05 -9.78 -6.55
C ARG A 58 -1.21 -10.15 -5.81
N ILE A 59 -1.05 -10.46 -4.53
CA ILE A 59 -2.15 -10.69 -3.60
C ILE A 59 -1.84 -10.03 -2.27
N GLY A 60 -2.86 -9.56 -1.59
CA GLY A 60 -2.70 -8.91 -0.31
C GLY A 60 -4.02 -8.76 0.41
N PHE A 61 -3.95 -8.37 1.68
CA PHE A 61 -5.13 -8.04 2.45
C PHE A 61 -4.94 -6.70 3.18
N LYS A 62 -6.06 -6.02 3.43
CA LYS A 62 -6.17 -4.86 4.32
C LYS A 62 -7.20 -5.21 5.38
N GLY A 63 -6.77 -5.21 6.63
CA GLY A 63 -7.63 -5.45 7.77
C GLY A 63 -7.75 -4.20 8.64
N GLU A 64 -8.96 -3.90 9.09
CA GLU A 64 -9.22 -2.81 10.03
C GLU A 64 -10.11 -3.30 11.17
N THR A 65 -9.84 -2.83 12.37
CA THR A 65 -10.64 -3.11 13.57
C THR A 65 -10.93 -1.81 14.32
N GLN A 66 -12.20 -1.49 14.49
CA GLN A 66 -12.62 -0.36 15.30
C GLN A 66 -12.45 -0.74 16.78
N VAL A 67 -11.51 -0.09 17.47
CA VAL A 67 -11.28 -0.31 18.90
C VAL A 67 -12.28 0.51 19.72
N ASN A 68 -12.44 1.79 19.37
CA ASN A 68 -13.47 2.69 19.89
C ASN A 68 -13.71 3.84 18.89
N ASP A 69 -14.48 4.85 19.27
CA ASP A 69 -14.85 5.97 18.39
C ASP A 69 -13.66 6.84 17.93
N GLN A 70 -12.53 6.79 18.65
CA GLN A 70 -11.34 7.60 18.37
C GLN A 70 -10.12 6.78 17.98
N LEU A 71 -10.21 5.45 17.99
CA LEU A 71 -9.08 4.55 17.76
C LEU A 71 -9.47 3.40 16.83
N THR A 72 -8.75 3.28 15.72
CA THR A 72 -8.85 2.18 14.77
C THR A 72 -7.50 1.51 14.63
N GLY A 73 -7.46 0.19 14.81
CA GLY A 73 -6.28 -0.62 14.46
C GLY A 73 -6.37 -1.06 13.01
N TYR A 74 -5.23 -1.11 12.32
CA TYR A 74 -5.18 -1.57 10.94
C TYR A 74 -3.91 -2.38 10.67
N GLY A 75 -3.96 -3.20 9.63
CA GLY A 75 -2.81 -3.94 9.12
C GLY A 75 -2.96 -4.21 7.63
N GLN A 76 -1.83 -4.21 6.93
CA GLN A 76 -1.80 -4.49 5.50
C GLN A 76 -0.62 -5.39 5.17
N TRP A 77 -0.87 -6.33 4.28
CA TRP A 77 0.14 -7.17 3.67
C TRP A 77 -0.07 -7.25 2.16
N GLU A 78 1.01 -7.20 1.41
CA GLU A 78 1.01 -7.38 -0.05
C GLU A 78 2.21 -8.22 -0.46
N TYR A 79 1.96 -9.19 -1.34
CA TYR A 79 2.92 -10.19 -1.79
C TYR A 79 2.96 -10.24 -3.31
N GLN A 80 4.15 -10.41 -3.87
CA GLN A 80 4.37 -10.59 -5.29
C GLN A 80 4.88 -12.00 -5.56
N ILE A 81 4.34 -12.64 -6.60
CA ILE A 81 4.74 -13.96 -7.07
C ILE A 81 4.98 -13.85 -8.57
N GLN A 82 6.19 -14.20 -9.00
CA GLN A 82 6.52 -14.27 -10.42
C GLN A 82 5.86 -15.51 -11.05
N GLY A 83 5.20 -15.31 -12.19
CA GLY A 83 4.52 -16.35 -12.97
C GLY A 83 5.30 -16.78 -14.22
N ASN A 84 6.50 -16.23 -14.43
CA ASN A 84 7.35 -16.44 -15.59
C ASN A 84 8.55 -17.37 -15.33
N GLN A 85 8.51 -18.14 -14.24
CA GLN A 85 9.57 -19.08 -13.85
C GLN A 85 9.12 -20.53 -14.00
N THR A 86 10.07 -21.46 -14.13
CA THR A 86 9.76 -22.90 -14.09
C THR A 86 9.40 -23.35 -12.68
N GLU A 87 8.64 -24.43 -12.54
CA GLU A 87 8.17 -24.96 -11.25
C GLU A 87 9.30 -25.39 -10.28
N GLY A 88 10.52 -25.57 -10.78
CA GLY A 88 11.70 -25.85 -9.94
C GLY A 88 12.25 -24.64 -9.19
N SER A 89 11.69 -23.45 -9.42
CA SER A 89 12.08 -22.18 -8.83
C SER A 89 10.84 -21.40 -8.39
N ASN A 90 10.97 -20.62 -7.32
CA ASN A 90 9.90 -19.75 -6.84
C ASN A 90 10.49 -18.38 -6.49
N ASP A 91 10.24 -17.40 -7.35
CA ASP A 91 10.63 -16.01 -7.11
C ASP A 91 9.43 -15.22 -6.60
N SER A 92 9.45 -14.92 -5.30
CA SER A 92 8.33 -14.27 -4.62
C SER A 92 8.80 -13.53 -3.38
N TRP A 93 8.15 -12.40 -3.07
CA TRP A 93 8.56 -11.55 -1.96
C TRP A 93 7.42 -10.68 -1.42
N THR A 94 7.58 -10.28 -0.16
CA THR A 94 6.70 -9.32 0.50
C THR A 94 7.02 -7.91 0.01
N ARG A 95 6.00 -7.22 -0.51
CA ARG A 95 6.10 -5.82 -0.90
C ARG A 95 5.89 -4.92 0.32
N VAL A 96 4.76 -5.07 1.02
CA VAL A 96 4.51 -4.38 2.30
C VAL A 96 3.96 -5.36 3.34
N ALA A 97 4.27 -5.11 4.60
CA ALA A 97 3.79 -5.83 5.77
C ALA A 97 3.92 -4.92 6.99
N PHE A 98 2.84 -4.26 7.37
CA PHE A 98 2.84 -3.32 8.49
C PHE A 98 1.53 -3.38 9.27
N ALA A 99 1.60 -2.93 10.51
CA ALA A 99 0.44 -2.71 11.37
C ALA A 99 0.50 -1.30 11.95
N GLY A 100 -0.66 -0.74 12.25
CA GLY A 100 -0.76 0.62 12.76
C GLY A 100 -2.03 0.92 13.53
N LEU A 101 -2.06 2.13 14.07
CA LEU A 101 -3.16 2.71 14.81
C LEU A 101 -3.48 4.08 14.22
N LYS A 102 -4.77 4.35 14.02
CA LYS A 102 -5.30 5.66 13.62
C LYS A 102 -6.04 6.28 14.80
N PHE A 103 -5.69 7.52 15.15
CA PHE A 103 -6.18 8.26 16.32
C PHE A 103 -7.09 9.42 15.88
N ALA A 104 -8.28 9.12 15.36
CA ALA A 104 -9.20 10.12 14.80
C ALA A 104 -8.44 11.15 13.92
N ASP A 105 -8.51 12.44 14.27
CA ASP A 105 -7.86 13.55 13.55
C ASP A 105 -6.43 13.84 14.04
N ALA A 106 -5.96 13.16 15.10
CA ALA A 106 -4.60 13.30 15.61
C ALA A 106 -3.56 12.58 14.75
N GLY A 107 -3.99 11.84 13.71
CA GLY A 107 -3.13 11.16 12.74
C GLY A 107 -3.05 9.65 12.94
N SER A 108 -2.06 9.03 12.32
CA SER A 108 -1.81 7.59 12.37
C SER A 108 -0.34 7.28 12.60
N PHE A 109 -0.09 6.13 13.21
CA PHE A 109 1.25 5.58 13.38
C PHE A 109 1.26 4.12 12.93
N ASP A 110 2.22 3.75 12.09
CA ASP A 110 2.45 2.37 11.65
C ASP A 110 3.92 1.97 11.72
N TYR A 111 4.14 0.67 11.88
CA TYR A 111 5.45 0.07 11.88
C TYR A 111 5.49 -1.21 11.02
N GLY A 112 6.54 -1.35 10.22
CA GLY A 112 6.82 -2.58 9.46
C GLY A 112 7.58 -2.34 8.16
N ARG A 113 7.38 -3.22 7.19
CA ARG A 113 7.80 -2.97 5.80
C ARG A 113 6.73 -2.13 5.13
N ASN A 114 7.03 -0.86 4.86
CA ASN A 114 6.08 0.08 4.26
C ASN A 114 6.79 0.91 3.17
N TYR A 115 6.13 1.93 2.62
CA TYR A 115 6.74 2.92 1.74
C TYR A 115 7.43 4.04 2.55
N GLY A 116 8.58 4.47 2.06
CA GLY A 116 9.30 5.62 2.59
C GLY A 116 8.56 6.93 2.31
N VAL A 117 8.64 7.91 3.21
CA VAL A 117 7.92 9.20 3.06
C VAL A 117 8.34 10.02 1.85
N THR A 118 9.52 9.78 1.27
CA THR A 118 9.91 10.38 -0.01
C THR A 118 8.91 10.00 -1.13
N TYR A 119 8.36 8.78 -1.05
CA TYR A 119 7.43 8.25 -2.02
C TYR A 119 6.06 8.95 -1.99
N ASP A 120 5.74 9.69 -0.92
CA ASP A 120 4.53 10.52 -0.85
C ASP A 120 4.50 11.58 -1.95
N VAL A 121 5.68 12.04 -2.40
CA VAL A 121 5.83 12.99 -3.51
C VAL A 121 6.12 12.27 -4.82
N THR A 122 7.06 11.33 -4.85
CA THR A 122 7.51 10.73 -6.12
C THR A 122 6.43 9.86 -6.76
N SER A 123 5.50 9.31 -5.96
CA SER A 123 4.34 8.56 -6.45
C SER A 123 3.43 9.35 -7.39
N TRP A 124 3.46 10.70 -7.35
CA TRP A 124 2.69 11.53 -8.28
C TRP A 124 3.10 11.33 -9.75
N THR A 125 4.32 10.86 -9.97
CA THR A 125 4.87 10.58 -11.31
C THR A 125 4.91 9.08 -11.63
N ASP A 126 4.72 8.21 -10.64
CA ASP A 126 4.69 6.75 -10.82
C ASP A 126 3.29 6.26 -11.22
N VAL A 127 2.84 6.75 -12.39
CA VAL A 127 1.49 6.55 -12.94
C VAL A 127 1.50 6.12 -14.40
N LEU A 128 2.65 5.66 -14.89
CA LEU A 128 2.78 5.14 -16.24
C LEU A 128 2.15 3.74 -16.35
N PRO A 129 1.89 3.24 -17.58
CA PRO A 129 1.23 1.95 -17.75
C PRO A 129 2.00 0.74 -17.20
N GLU A 130 3.34 0.77 -17.16
CA GLU A 130 4.17 -0.36 -16.73
C GLU A 130 5.55 0.08 -16.21
N PHE A 131 6.28 0.89 -16.98
CA PHE A 131 7.60 1.41 -16.59
C PHE A 131 7.50 2.62 -15.65
N GLY A 132 8.63 3.24 -15.28
CA GLY A 132 8.67 4.42 -14.42
C GLY A 132 8.85 4.08 -12.94
N GLY A 133 8.94 5.12 -12.11
CA GLY A 133 9.23 4.96 -10.68
C GLY A 133 10.62 4.36 -10.39
N ASP A 134 11.54 4.44 -11.36
CA ASP A 134 12.80 3.70 -11.45
C ASP A 134 14.06 4.58 -11.35
N THR A 135 13.90 5.89 -11.19
CA THR A 135 15.01 6.78 -10.75
C THR A 135 15.48 6.50 -9.32
N TYR A 136 14.69 5.71 -8.59
CA TYR A 136 14.94 5.13 -7.27
C TYR A 136 14.47 3.66 -7.28
N GLY A 137 14.62 2.93 -6.17
CA GLY A 137 14.26 1.51 -6.10
C GLY A 137 13.81 1.08 -4.70
N ALA A 138 13.31 -0.16 -4.61
CA ALA A 138 13.03 -0.79 -3.33
C ALA A 138 14.33 -0.94 -2.52
N ASP A 139 14.20 -0.89 -1.19
CA ASP A 139 15.29 -1.07 -0.23
C ASP A 139 16.44 -0.06 -0.40
N ASN A 140 16.12 1.12 -0.94
CA ASN A 140 17.06 2.23 -1.16
C ASN A 140 16.79 3.39 -0.20
N PHE A 141 17.28 3.26 1.04
CA PHE A 141 16.99 4.17 2.16
C PHE A 141 15.47 4.36 2.33
N MET A 142 14.95 5.59 2.25
CA MET A 142 13.52 5.92 2.42
C MET A 142 12.89 6.43 1.11
N GLN A 143 13.43 6.04 -0.05
CA GLN A 143 12.95 6.50 -1.36
C GLN A 143 11.73 5.73 -1.88
N GLN A 144 11.62 4.44 -1.53
CA GLN A 144 10.48 3.59 -1.88
C GLN A 144 10.18 2.61 -0.73
N ARG A 145 9.80 1.36 -1.01
CA ARG A 145 9.55 0.34 0.01
C ARG A 145 10.85 -0.03 0.71
N GLY A 146 10.75 -0.35 1.99
CA GLY A 146 11.90 -0.77 2.80
C GLY A 146 11.46 -1.34 4.13
N ASN A 147 12.39 -1.97 4.84
CA ASN A 147 12.14 -2.59 6.14
C ASN A 147 12.29 -1.60 7.30
N GLY A 148 11.56 -1.85 8.38
CA GLY A 148 11.78 -1.20 9.68
C GLY A 148 11.34 0.25 9.75
N TYR A 149 10.36 0.66 8.94
CA TYR A 149 9.83 2.03 9.00
C TYR A 149 8.86 2.18 10.15
N ALA A 150 9.13 3.15 11.02
CA ALA A 150 8.16 3.74 11.94
C ALA A 150 7.67 5.05 11.33
N THR A 151 6.40 5.08 10.91
CA THR A 151 5.83 6.22 10.16
C THR A 151 4.69 6.83 10.95
N TYR A 152 4.79 8.12 11.23
CA TYR A 152 3.67 8.94 11.69
C TYR A 152 3.16 9.78 10.52
N ARG A 153 1.84 9.81 10.33
CA ARG A 153 1.17 10.62 9.30
C ARG A 153 0.05 11.42 9.94
N ASN A 154 -0.19 12.61 9.44
CA ASN A 154 -1.32 13.42 9.85
C ASN A 154 -1.89 14.17 8.65
N THR A 155 -3.21 14.17 8.56
CA THR A 155 -3.98 14.85 7.52
C THR A 155 -4.55 16.14 8.11
N ASP A 156 -4.61 17.20 7.31
CA ASP A 156 -5.13 18.52 7.67
C ASP A 156 -4.42 19.22 8.84
N PHE A 157 -3.14 18.88 9.07
CA PHE A 157 -2.28 19.44 10.13
C PHE A 157 -2.99 19.59 11.48
N PHE A 158 -3.51 18.48 12.03
CA PHE A 158 -4.29 18.41 13.28
C PHE A 158 -5.62 19.17 13.22
N GLY A 159 -6.19 19.31 12.02
CA GLY A 159 -7.38 20.12 11.76
C GLY A 159 -7.12 21.63 11.76
N LEU A 160 -5.85 22.07 11.73
CA LEU A 160 -5.48 23.48 11.73
C LEU A 160 -5.42 24.06 10.31
N VAL A 161 -5.07 23.24 9.31
CA VAL A 161 -4.91 23.67 7.92
C VAL A 161 -5.44 22.57 6.99
N ASP A 162 -6.64 22.80 6.46
CA ASP A 162 -7.29 21.91 5.49
C ASP A 162 -6.40 21.69 4.25
N GLY A 163 -6.19 20.42 3.90
CA GLY A 163 -5.37 19.97 2.78
C GLY A 163 -3.86 19.99 3.03
N LEU A 164 -3.38 20.37 4.23
CA LEU A 164 -1.96 20.27 4.58
C LEU A 164 -1.66 18.94 5.29
N ASP A 165 -1.15 18.00 4.51
CA ASP A 165 -0.70 16.70 5.03
C ASP A 165 0.79 16.73 5.38
N PHE A 166 1.17 16.02 6.44
CA PHE A 166 2.58 15.81 6.76
C PHE A 166 2.86 14.41 7.30
N ALA A 167 4.11 13.99 7.17
CA ALA A 167 4.59 12.73 7.69
C ALA A 167 5.97 12.89 8.34
N LEU A 168 6.22 12.09 9.38
CA LEU A 168 7.52 11.92 10.01
C LEU A 168 7.83 10.43 10.00
N GLN A 169 9.03 10.07 9.56
CA GLN A 169 9.41 8.67 9.46
C GLN A 169 10.82 8.43 9.97
N TYR A 170 10.99 7.30 10.65
CA TYR A 170 12.26 6.78 11.13
C TYR A 170 12.49 5.39 10.55
N GLN A 171 13.73 5.10 10.16
CA GLN A 171 14.19 3.78 9.75
C GLN A 171 15.33 3.35 10.67
N GLY A 172 15.19 2.18 11.31
CA GLY A 172 16.16 1.61 12.25
C GLY A 172 16.79 0.32 11.79
#